data_AF-A0A642FIG8-F1
#
_entry.id   AF-A0A642FIG8-F1
#
_cell.length_a   1.000
_cell.length_b   1.000
_cell.length_c   1.000
_cell.angle_alpha   90.00
_cell.angle_beta   90.00
_cell.angle_gamma   90.00
#
_symmetry.space_group_name_H-M   'P 1'
#
loop_
_entity.id
_entity.type
_entity.pdbx_description
1 polymer ?
#
loop_
_entity_poly.entity_id
_entity_poly.type
_entity_poly.pdbx_seq_one_letter_code
_entity_poly.pdbx_strand_id
1 'polypeptide(L)'
;MKQPKTNPDSLIENYLPADYYDSFSKESHNKNVISIDEFADIAFNQLPSWIILLLIVRNSLVKPFGLDTNRRVTDIKCEKSQHEIIFGMSDKHLTFYVSLWCKDRVEKEVNVHLPKKKSIPELRN
;
A
#
# COMPACT_ATOMS: atom_id res chain seq x y z
N MET A 1 18.60 2.04 11.57
CA MET A 1 18.03 1.16 10.52
C MET A 1 18.39 1.73 9.16
N LYS A 2 18.67 0.88 8.15
CA LYS A 2 18.94 1.36 6.78
C LYS A 2 17.62 1.76 6.14
N GLN A 3 17.56 2.98 5.60
CA GLN A 3 16.43 3.49 4.81
C GLN A 3 16.08 2.47 3.71
N PRO A 4 14.83 1.98 3.62
CA PRO A 4 14.38 1.23 2.46
C PRO A 4 14.51 2.14 1.24
N LYS A 5 14.89 1.57 0.09
CA LYS A 5 14.99 2.32 -1.16
C LYS A 5 13.59 2.74 -1.59
N THR A 6 13.20 3.95 -1.22
CA THR A 6 11.99 4.61 -1.69
C THR A 6 12.20 5.13 -3.11
N ASN A 7 11.11 5.21 -3.86
CA ASN A 7 11.12 5.83 -5.18
C ASN A 7 11.34 7.35 -4.98
N PRO A 8 12.36 7.98 -5.59
CA PRO A 8 12.60 9.42 -5.40
C PRO A 8 11.41 10.30 -5.82
N ASP A 9 10.49 9.78 -6.63
CA ASP A 9 9.25 10.47 -7.01
C ASP A 9 8.09 10.26 -6.01
N SER A 10 8.33 9.63 -4.86
CA SER A 10 7.31 9.37 -3.85
C SER A 10 7.07 10.58 -2.96
N LEU A 11 5.80 10.93 -2.76
CA LEU A 11 5.36 12.03 -1.90
C LEU A 11 5.80 11.82 -0.44
N ILE A 12 5.95 10.56 0.01
CA ILE A 12 6.38 10.27 1.38
C ILE A 12 7.78 10.82 1.71
N GLU A 13 8.63 11.05 0.71
CA GLU A 13 9.97 11.63 0.88
C GLU A 13 9.92 13.02 1.50
N ASN A 14 8.86 13.79 1.24
CA ASN A 14 8.65 15.13 1.82
C ASN A 14 8.42 15.09 3.34
N TYR A 15 8.14 13.91 3.90
CA TYR A 15 7.80 13.70 5.29
C TYR A 15 8.87 12.90 6.06
N LEU A 16 10.00 12.62 5.40
CA LEU A 16 11.17 11.97 6.00
C LEU A 16 12.20 13.01 6.46
N PRO A 17 13.07 12.67 7.45
CA PRO A 17 13.16 11.39 8.16
C PRO A 17 12.09 11.25 9.26
N ALA A 18 11.81 9.99 9.66
CA ALA A 18 10.95 9.65 10.79
C ALA A 18 11.69 8.80 11.83
N ASP A 19 11.31 8.94 13.10
CA ASP A 19 11.87 8.14 14.20
C ASP A 19 11.55 6.63 14.05
N TYR A 20 10.42 6.32 13.41
CA TYR A 20 9.98 4.97 13.08
C TYR A 20 9.30 4.98 11.71
N TYR A 21 9.63 3.99 10.89
CA TYR A 21 8.93 3.71 9.64
C TYR A 21 8.85 2.20 9.42
N ASP A 22 7.77 1.77 8.79
CA ASP A 22 7.52 0.40 8.36
C ASP A 22 6.76 0.43 7.03
N SER A 23 6.91 -0.62 6.23
CA SER A 23 6.30 -0.71 4.91
C SER A 23 5.92 -2.14 4.57
N PHE A 24 4.72 -2.31 4.03
CA PHE A 24 4.25 -3.58 3.49
C PHE A 24 3.89 -3.38 2.02
N SER A 25 4.15 -4.41 1.20
CA SER A 25 3.73 -4.41 -0.19
C SER A 25 3.23 -5.79 -0.59
N LYS A 26 2.27 -5.81 -1.51
CA LYS A 26 1.74 -7.05 -2.07
C LYS A 26 1.42 -6.84 -3.54
N GLU A 27 1.80 -7.83 -4.35
CA GLU A 27 1.41 -7.88 -5.75
C GLU A 27 -0.06 -8.29 -5.85
N SER A 28 -0.84 -7.50 -6.59
CA SER A 28 -2.22 -7.84 -6.94
C SER A 28 -2.23 -8.46 -8.34
N HIS A 29 -2.97 -9.57 -8.49
CA HIS A 29 -3.22 -10.20 -9.79
C HIS A 29 -4.53 -9.73 -10.43
N ASN A 30 -5.06 -8.59 -9.98
CA ASN A 30 -6.28 -8.05 -10.55
C ASN A 30 -6.03 -7.56 -11.99
N LYS A 31 -6.93 -7.92 -12.91
CA LYS A 31 -6.85 -7.53 -14.32
C LYS A 31 -7.30 -6.08 -14.53
N ASN A 32 -8.04 -5.52 -13.58
CA ASN A 32 -8.56 -4.17 -13.67
C ASN A 32 -7.58 -3.18 -13.05
N VAL A 33 -7.38 -2.06 -13.73
CA VAL A 33 -6.71 -0.88 -13.18
C VAL A 33 -7.56 -0.35 -12.04
N ILE A 34 -6.97 -0.27 -10.84
CA ILE A 34 -7.64 0.27 -9.65
C ILE A 34 -7.15 1.70 -9.44
N SER A 35 -8.08 2.65 -9.32
CA SER A 35 -7.69 4.03 -9.00
C SER A 35 -7.18 4.13 -7.57
N ILE A 36 -6.28 5.09 -7.29
CA ILE A 36 -5.73 5.22 -5.94
C ILE A 36 -6.80 5.57 -4.89
N ASP A 37 -7.87 6.29 -5.25
CA ASP A 37 -8.97 6.57 -4.32
C ASP A 37 -9.82 5.33 -4.05
N GLU A 38 -10.09 4.50 -5.07
CA GLU A 38 -10.80 3.23 -4.90
C GLU A 38 -9.97 2.27 -4.03
N PHE A 39 -8.66 2.23 -4.23
CA PHE A 39 -7.77 1.45 -3.38
C PHE A 39 -7.80 1.95 -1.93
N ALA A 40 -7.80 3.26 -1.70
CA ALA A 40 -7.93 3.83 -0.36
C ALA A 40 -9.28 3.48 0.29
N ASP A 41 -10.37 3.51 -0.47
CA ASP A 41 -11.69 3.12 0.04
C ASP A 41 -11.72 1.64 0.44
N ILE A 42 -11.17 0.76 -0.41
CA ILE A 42 -11.05 -0.67 -0.08
C ILE A 42 -10.20 -0.86 1.18
N ALA A 43 -9.05 -0.18 1.27
CA ALA A 43 -8.11 -0.34 2.37
C ALA A 43 -8.67 0.10 3.73
N PHE A 44 -9.45 1.20 3.77
CA PHE A 44 -9.84 1.83 5.03
C PHE A 44 -11.34 1.74 5.35
N ASN A 45 -12.21 1.57 4.36
CA ASN A 45 -13.66 1.56 4.55
C ASN A 45 -14.29 0.16 4.35
N GLN A 46 -13.65 -0.74 3.60
CA GLN A 46 -14.19 -2.08 3.30
C GLN A 46 -13.60 -3.17 4.21
N LEU A 47 -13.65 -2.93 5.52
CA LEU A 47 -13.13 -3.88 6.51
C LEU A 47 -14.12 -5.02 6.79
N PRO A 48 -13.67 -6.28 6.90
CA PRO A 48 -14.49 -7.38 7.40
C PRO A 48 -15.06 -7.10 8.79
N SER A 49 -16.27 -7.59 9.08
CA SER A 49 -16.99 -7.32 10.32
C SER A 49 -16.20 -7.66 11.59
N TRP A 50 -15.38 -8.71 11.56
CA TRP A 50 -14.56 -9.10 12.71
C TRP A 50 -13.47 -8.06 13.02
N ILE A 51 -12.90 -7.39 12.01
CA ILE A 51 -11.95 -6.29 12.20
C ILE A 51 -12.68 -5.09 12.80
N ILE A 52 -13.88 -4.78 12.31
CA ILE A 52 -14.71 -3.70 12.88
C ILE A 52 -14.98 -3.96 14.37
N LEU A 53 -15.30 -5.20 14.75
CA LEU A 53 -15.47 -5.56 16.17
C LEU A 53 -14.19 -5.33 16.98
N LEU A 54 -13.02 -5.69 16.47
CA LEU A 54 -11.74 -5.43 17.14
C LEU A 54 -11.47 -3.93 17.32
N LEU A 55 -11.79 -3.10 16.32
CA LEU A 55 -11.67 -1.65 16.42
C LEU A 55 -12.60 -1.05 17.48
N ILE A 56 -13.82 -1.58 17.60
CA ILE A 56 -14.76 -1.19 18.67
C ILE A 56 -14.19 -1.57 20.04
N VAL A 57 -13.64 -2.78 20.18
CA VAL A 57 -12.99 -3.22 21.43
C VAL A 57 -11.81 -2.30 21.78
N ARG A 58 -10.93 -2.01 20.81
CA ARG A 58 -9.82 -1.05 20.98
C ARG A 58 -10.33 0.29 21.48
N ASN A 59 -11.38 0.82 20.85
CA ASN A 59 -11.94 2.12 21.21
C ASN A 59 -12.51 2.12 22.64
N SER A 60 -13.16 1.04 23.06
CA SER A 60 -13.66 0.88 24.43
C SER A 60 -12.52 0.89 25.46
N LEU A 61 -11.42 0.20 25.17
CA LEU A 61 -10.25 0.13 26.06
C LEU A 61 -9.55 1.48 26.22
N VAL A 62 -9.45 2.26 25.15
CA VAL A 62 -8.72 3.55 25.18
C VAL A 62 -9.59 4.74 25.62
N LYS A 63 -10.92 4.59 25.63
CA LYS A 63 -11.87 5.67 25.96
C LYS A 63 -11.61 6.34 27.33
N PRO A 64 -11.28 5.61 28.42
CA PRO A 64 -10.99 6.24 29.71
C PRO A 64 -9.76 7.17 29.70
N PHE A 65 -8.89 7.08 28.69
CA PHE A 65 -7.69 7.92 28.55
C PHE A 65 -7.94 9.20 27.75
N GLY A 66 -9.19 9.47 27.34
CA GLY A 66 -9.54 10.70 26.62
C GLY A 66 -8.97 10.79 25.20
N LEU A 67 -8.59 9.66 24.60
CA LEU A 67 -8.11 9.61 23.22
C LEU A 67 -9.27 9.77 22.24
N ASP A 68 -9.04 10.52 21.16
CA ASP A 68 -10.01 10.67 20.09
C ASP A 68 -10.09 9.38 19.26
N THR A 69 -11.25 8.74 19.30
CA THR A 69 -11.51 7.47 18.60
C THR A 69 -12.44 7.62 17.40
N ASN A 70 -12.90 8.84 17.08
CA ASN A 70 -13.96 9.05 16.08
C ASN A 70 -13.40 9.46 14.70
N ARG A 71 -12.13 9.87 14.63
CA ARG A 71 -11.48 10.23 13.37
C ARG A 71 -11.20 9.02 12.50
N ARG A 72 -11.54 9.10 11.21
CA ARG A 72 -11.18 8.11 10.21
C ARG A 72 -9.87 8.50 9.54
N VAL A 73 -9.12 7.52 9.04
CA VAL A 73 -7.88 7.76 8.28
C VAL A 73 -8.14 8.59 7.02
N THR A 74 -9.31 8.42 6.40
CA THR A 74 -9.71 9.19 5.22
C THR A 74 -9.90 10.68 5.50
N ASP A 75 -10.20 11.06 6.75
CA ASP A 75 -10.46 12.45 7.14
C ASP A 75 -9.17 13.28 7.23
N ILE A 76 -8.00 12.62 7.22
CA ILE A 76 -6.68 13.23 7.44
C ILE A 76 -5.80 13.17 6.20
N LYS A 77 -6.42 13.24 5.02
CA LYS A 77 -5.72 13.27 3.73
C LYS A 77 -4.90 14.56 3.59
N CYS A 78 -3.60 14.42 3.34
CA CYS A 78 -2.68 15.55 3.20
C CYS A 78 -2.37 15.87 1.74
N GLU A 79 -1.94 14.86 0.97
CA GLU A 79 -1.47 15.03 -0.41
C GLU A 79 -1.88 13.83 -1.26
N LYS A 80 -1.97 14.03 -2.57
CA LYS A 80 -2.31 12.98 -3.53
C LYS A 80 -1.64 13.22 -4.88
N SER A 81 -1.12 12.14 -5.46
CA SER A 81 -0.72 12.04 -6.88
C SER A 81 -1.59 11.01 -7.61
N GLN A 82 -1.22 10.65 -8.84
CA GLN A 82 -1.91 9.61 -9.62
C GLN A 82 -1.83 8.22 -8.96
N HIS A 83 -0.71 7.92 -8.30
CA HIS A 83 -0.40 6.57 -7.80
C HIS A 83 -0.22 6.51 -6.29
N GLU A 84 -0.34 7.65 -5.60
CA GLU A 84 -0.06 7.76 -4.18
C GLU A 84 -1.04 8.69 -3.47
N ILE A 85 -1.44 8.33 -2.26
CA ILE A 85 -2.12 9.23 -1.32
C ILE A 85 -1.35 9.23 -0.01
N ILE A 86 -1.12 10.43 0.53
CA ILE A 86 -0.56 10.64 1.86
C ILE A 86 -1.68 10.99 2.83
N PHE A 87 -1.76 10.23 3.91
CA PHE A 87 -2.59 10.51 5.08
C PHE A 87 -1.68 10.88 6.24
N GLY A 88 -2.05 11.87 7.04
CA GLY A 88 -1.19 12.26 8.14
C GLY A 88 -1.83 13.22 9.14
N MET A 89 -1.28 13.17 10.34
CA MET A 89 -1.57 14.11 11.41
C MET A 89 -0.28 14.49 12.11
N SER A 90 -0.22 15.73 12.56
CA SER A 90 0.82 16.22 13.45
C SER A 90 0.15 16.90 14.63
N ASP A 91 0.31 16.31 15.81
CA ASP A 91 -0.06 16.92 17.08
C ASP A 91 1.10 16.86 18.07
N LYS A 92 0.86 17.34 19.29
CA LYS A 92 1.88 17.41 20.35
C LYS A 92 2.34 16.04 20.87
N HIS A 93 1.63 14.97 20.55
CA HIS A 93 1.89 13.61 21.04
C HIS A 93 2.51 12.72 19.96
N LEU A 94 2.01 12.82 18.73
CA LEU A 94 2.48 12.01 17.62
C LEU A 94 2.36 12.78 16.32
N THR A 95 3.43 12.74 15.54
CA THR A 95 3.39 13.06 14.12
C THR A 95 3.54 11.77 13.33
N PHE A 96 2.57 11.48 12.48
CA PHE A 96 2.61 10.30 11.63
C PHE A 96 2.11 10.63 10.23
N TYR A 97 2.72 9.93 9.26
CA TYR A 97 2.34 9.98 7.86
C TYR A 97 2.29 8.54 7.33
N VAL A 98 1.27 8.25 6.54
CA VAL A 98 1.03 6.96 5.91
C VAL A 98 0.93 7.20 4.41
N SER A 99 1.79 6.55 3.65
CA SER A 99 1.70 6.50 2.19
C SER A 99 0.93 5.26 1.77
N LEU A 100 -0.13 5.47 0.99
CA LEU A 100 -0.76 4.43 0.22
C LEU A 100 -0.32 4.57 -1.23
N TRP A 101 0.43 3.58 -1.72
CA TRP A 101 0.95 3.57 -3.09
C TRP A 101 0.33 2.41 -3.88
N CYS A 102 -0.19 2.70 -5.08
CA CYS A 102 -0.68 1.71 -6.02
C CYS A 102 -0.23 2.09 -7.44
N LYS A 103 0.51 1.18 -8.09
CA LYS A 103 0.95 1.35 -9.46
C LYS A 103 0.66 0.09 -10.25
N ASP A 104 0.06 0.26 -11.42
CA ASP A 104 -0.15 -0.85 -12.34
C ASP A 104 1.20 -1.43 -12.76
N ARG A 105 1.29 -2.76 -12.74
CA ARG A 105 2.37 -3.42 -13.49
C ARG A 105 2.01 -3.35 -14.96
N VAL A 106 2.78 -2.57 -15.72
CA VAL A 106 2.89 -2.80 -17.15
C VAL A 106 3.47 -4.21 -17.29
N GLU A 107 2.64 -5.14 -17.78
CA GLU A 107 3.08 -6.48 -18.15
C GLU A 107 4.22 -6.28 -19.15
N LYS A 108 5.47 -6.54 -18.72
CA LYS A 108 6.57 -6.61 -19.67
C LYS A 108 6.23 -7.81 -20.54
N GLU A 109 5.88 -7.60 -21.80
CA GLU A 109 5.95 -8.65 -22.81
C GLU A 109 7.40 -9.15 -22.84
N VAL A 110 7.69 -10.18 -22.05
CA VAL A 110 8.90 -10.95 -22.22
C VAL A 110 8.64 -11.79 -23.46
N ASN A 111 9.05 -11.27 -24.62
CA ASN A 111 9.23 -12.08 -25.82
C ASN A 111 10.30 -13.14 -25.51
N VAL A 112 9.90 -14.24 -24.88
CA VAL A 112 10.75 -15.42 -24.75
C VAL A 112 10.84 -16.02 -26.15
N HIS A 113 11.87 -15.63 -26.90
CA HIS A 113 12.26 -16.36 -28.10
C HIS A 113 12.81 -17.72 -27.65
N LEU A 114 11.91 -18.68 -27.46
CA LEU A 114 12.28 -20.08 -27.25
C LEU A 114 13.07 -20.53 -28.49
N PRO A 115 14.34 -20.93 -28.36
CA PRO A 115 15.07 -21.49 -29.48
C PRO A 115 14.32 -22.74 -29.96
N LYS A 116 13.99 -22.78 -31.27
CA LYS A 116 13.36 -23.94 -31.89
C LYS A 116 14.16 -25.19 -31.52
N LYS A 117 13.48 -26.18 -30.92
CA LYS A 117 14.04 -27.51 -30.65
C LYS A 117 14.59 -28.06 -31.96
N LYS A 118 15.90 -28.32 -32.04
CA LYS A 118 16.49 -29.05 -33.18
C LYS A 118 15.81 -30.42 -33.24
N SER A 119 15.25 -30.76 -34.40
CA SER A 119 14.74 -32.09 -34.68
C SER A 119 15.87 -33.10 -34.55
N ILE A 120 15.69 -34.08 -33.67
CA ILE A 120 16.59 -35.23 -33.53
C ILE A 120 16.34 -36.13 -34.75
N PRO A 121 17.36 -36.54 -35.52
CA PRO A 121 17.17 -37.45 -36.64
C PRO A 121 16.71 -38.82 -36.13
N GLU A 122 15.68 -39.37 -36.77
CA GLU A 122 15.20 -40.73 -36.51
C GLU A 122 16.33 -41.74 -36.74
N LEU A 123 16.64 -42.53 -35.71
CA LEU A 123 17.47 -43.71 -35.84
C LEU A 123 16.63 -44.79 -36.53
N ARG A 124 16.92 -45.00 -37.81
CA ARG A 124 16.43 -46.11 -38.61
C ARG A 124 17.12 -47.39 -38.14
N ASN A 125 16.36 -48.34 -37.61
CA ASN A 125 16.69 -49.76 -37.61
C ASN A 125 15.54 -50.51 -38.26
#